data_AF-A0A7Y3JKE7-F1
#
_entry.id   AF-A0A7Y3JKE7-F1
#
_cell.length_a   1.000
_cell.length_b   1.000
_cell.length_c   1.000
_cell.angle_alpha   90.00
_cell.angle_beta   90.00
_cell.angle_gamma   90.00
#
_symmetry.space_group_name_H-M   'P 1'
#
loop_
_entity.id
_entity.type
_entity.pdbx_description
1 polymer ?
#
loop_
_entity_poly.entity_id
_entity_poly.type
_entity_poly.pdbx_seq_one_letter_code
_entity_poly.pdbx_strand_id
1 'polypeptide(L)'
;MSLFNEIGGEGAVDAAVDIFYRKVLKDDRIKRFFDGVDMNKQAAKQKAFLTMAFGGPHNYSGADMRKGHAHLVAQGLNDSHFDAVMEHLGGTLAELKVPGHLIAQAAAIAESTRHDILGK
;
A
#
# COMPACT_ATOMS: atom_id res chain seq x y z
N MET A 1 16.27 -2.95 15.66
CA MET A 1 16.14 -3.54 14.31
C MET A 1 14.90 -2.93 13.69
N SER A 2 14.91 -2.50 12.43
CA SER A 2 13.67 -2.03 11.78
C SER A 2 12.87 -3.24 11.28
N LEU A 3 11.55 -3.09 11.24
CA LEU A 3 10.63 -4.07 10.68
C LEU A 3 10.99 -4.41 9.21
N PHE A 4 11.53 -3.45 8.45
CA PHE A 4 12.17 -3.68 7.14
C PHE A 4 13.28 -4.76 7.15
N ASN A 5 14.15 -4.79 8.16
CA ASN A 5 15.19 -5.81 8.26
C ASN A 5 14.61 -7.17 8.67
N GLU A 6 13.56 -7.18 9.50
CA GLU A 6 12.93 -8.42 9.98
C GLU A 6 12.13 -9.14 8.90
N ILE A 7 11.57 -8.41 7.92
CA ILE A 7 10.86 -9.03 6.79
C ILE A 7 11.79 -9.53 5.67
N GLY A 8 13.11 -9.31 5.76
CA GLY A 8 14.07 -9.73 4.73
C GLY A 8 14.63 -8.61 3.85
N GLY A 9 14.45 -7.35 4.24
CA GLY A 9 15.04 -6.18 3.57
C GLY A 9 14.44 -5.90 2.19
N GLU A 10 15.25 -5.27 1.32
CA GLU A 10 14.81 -4.75 0.02
C GLU A 10 14.19 -5.83 -0.88
N GLY A 11 14.80 -7.02 -0.96
CA GLY A 11 14.31 -8.11 -1.80
C GLY A 11 12.92 -8.61 -1.39
N ALA A 12 12.60 -8.60 -0.09
CA ALA A 12 11.28 -8.98 0.40
C ALA A 12 10.22 -7.91 0.11
N VAL A 13 10.59 -6.62 0.24
CA VAL A 13 9.71 -5.50 -0.14
C VAL A 13 9.42 -5.53 -1.64
N ASP A 14 10.42 -5.82 -2.46
CA ASP A 14 10.27 -5.94 -3.91
C ASP A 14 9.26 -7.04 -4.30
N ALA A 15 9.44 -8.24 -3.73
CA ALA A 15 8.50 -9.34 -3.95
C ALA A 15 7.09 -8.99 -3.46
N ALA A 16 6.97 -8.32 -2.31
CA ALA A 16 5.68 -7.89 -1.77
C ALA A 16 4.97 -6.92 -2.71
N VAL A 17 5.66 -5.92 -3.25
CA VAL A 17 5.03 -4.95 -4.17
C VAL A 17 4.58 -5.61 -5.47
N ASP A 18 5.38 -6.52 -6.03
CA ASP A 18 5.03 -7.21 -7.27
C ASP A 18 3.83 -8.15 -7.10
N ILE A 19 3.75 -8.86 -5.97
CA ILE A 19 2.59 -9.72 -5.66
C ILE A 19 1.35 -8.84 -5.41
N PHE A 20 1.50 -7.78 -4.61
CA PHE A 20 0.42 -6.86 -4.25
C PHE A 20 -0.25 -6.28 -5.50
N TYR A 21 0.52 -5.70 -6.44
CA TYR A 21 -0.07 -5.12 -7.65
C TYR A 21 -0.66 -6.16 -8.60
N ARG A 22 -0.11 -7.38 -8.67
CA ARG A 22 -0.75 -8.46 -9.42
C ARG A 22 -2.14 -8.81 -8.88
N LYS A 23 -2.37 -8.68 -7.57
CA LYS A 23 -3.69 -8.89 -6.96
C LYS A 23 -4.60 -7.70 -7.19
N VAL A 24 -4.12 -6.47 -6.94
CA VAL A 24 -4.86 -5.22 -7.15
C VAL A 24 -5.37 -5.09 -8.59
N LEU A 25 -4.52 -5.36 -9.59
CA LEU A 25 -4.89 -5.25 -11.00
C LEU A 25 -5.86 -6.35 -11.48
N LYS A 26 -6.10 -7.38 -10.67
CA LYS A 26 -7.08 -8.44 -10.93
C LYS A 26 -8.38 -8.25 -10.15
N ASP A 27 -8.45 -7.26 -9.26
CA ASP A 27 -9.63 -7.02 -8.42
C ASP A 27 -10.56 -6.01 -9.08
N ASP A 28 -11.74 -6.49 -9.50
CA ASP A 28 -12.76 -5.68 -10.17
C ASP A 28 -13.26 -4.50 -9.31
N ARG A 29 -13.12 -4.55 -7.99
CA ARG A 29 -13.48 -3.45 -7.08
C ARG A 29 -12.60 -2.22 -7.30
N ILE A 30 -11.32 -2.42 -7.58
CA ILE A 30 -10.30 -1.36 -7.49
C ILE A 30 -9.43 -1.19 -8.74
N LYS A 31 -9.36 -2.18 -9.64
CA LYS A 31 -8.46 -2.14 -10.81
C LYS A 31 -8.65 -0.89 -11.68
N ARG A 32 -9.89 -0.40 -11.79
CA ARG A 32 -10.24 0.79 -12.59
C ARG A 32 -9.51 2.07 -12.16
N PHE A 33 -9.11 2.17 -10.89
CA PHE A 33 -8.37 3.35 -10.40
C PHE A 33 -6.92 3.37 -10.89
N PHE A 34 -6.45 2.27 -11.49
CA PHE A 34 -5.11 2.12 -12.03
C PHE A 34 -5.09 2.19 -13.57
N ASP A 35 -6.22 2.47 -14.21
CA ASP A 35 -6.30 2.62 -15.66
C ASP A 35 -5.46 3.83 -16.11
N GLY A 36 -4.52 3.61 -17.03
CA GLY A 36 -3.59 4.64 -17.50
C GLY A 36 -2.46 5.00 -16.53
N VAL A 37 -2.32 4.30 -15.41
CA VAL A 37 -1.21 4.49 -14.46
C VAL A 37 0.03 3.75 -14.95
N ASP A 38 1.17 4.44 -14.94
CA ASP A 38 2.48 3.83 -15.15
C ASP A 38 2.82 2.93 -13.95
N MET A 39 2.60 1.62 -14.11
CA MET A 39 2.77 0.65 -13.03
C MET A 39 4.21 0.50 -12.57
N ASN A 40 5.20 0.82 -13.41
CA ASN A 40 6.61 0.80 -12.98
C ASN A 40 6.89 1.94 -11.99
N LYS A 41 6.41 3.15 -12.30
CA LYS A 41 6.50 4.28 -11.36
C LYS A 41 5.66 4.04 -10.10
N GLN A 42 4.50 3.42 -10.26
CA GLN A 42 3.60 3.13 -9.15
C GLN A 42 4.19 2.07 -8.21
N ALA A 43 4.83 1.02 -8.74
CA ALA A 43 5.56 0.05 -7.96
C ALA A 43 6.69 0.71 -7.16
N ALA A 44 7.48 1.60 -7.77
CA ALA A 44 8.54 2.33 -7.06
C ALA A 44 8.00 3.17 -5.87
N LYS A 45 6.88 3.88 -6.07
CA LYS A 45 6.20 4.62 -4.99
C LYS A 45 5.70 3.69 -3.89
N GLN A 46 5.12 2.55 -4.26
CA GLN A 46 4.62 1.57 -3.29
C GLN A 46 5.75 0.93 -2.49
N LYS A 47 6.90 0.66 -3.10
CA LYS A 47 8.10 0.19 -2.39
C LYS A 47 8.50 1.20 -1.32
N ALA A 48 8.57 2.48 -1.67
CA ALA A 48 8.85 3.54 -0.70
C ALA A 48 7.78 3.62 0.42
N PHE A 49 6.51 3.45 0.08
CA PHE A 49 5.41 3.39 1.05
C PHE A 49 5.50 2.17 1.98
N LEU A 50 5.78 0.97 1.44
CA LEU A 50 5.94 -0.22 2.27
C LEU A 50 7.18 -0.13 3.14
N THR A 51 8.29 0.40 2.63
CA THR A 51 9.47 0.71 3.45
C THR A 51 9.10 1.62 4.62
N MET A 52 8.30 2.65 4.39
CA MET A 52 7.73 3.50 5.45
C MET A 52 6.86 2.71 6.43
N ALA A 53 5.88 1.95 5.92
CA ALA A 53 4.99 1.12 6.72
C ALA A 53 5.74 0.05 7.51
N PHE A 54 6.96 -0.29 7.09
CA PHE A 54 7.87 -1.20 7.77
C PHE A 54 8.90 -0.49 8.68
N GLY A 55 8.65 0.76 9.06
CA GLY A 55 9.49 1.52 9.98
C GLY A 55 10.83 1.99 9.38
N GLY A 56 10.93 2.03 8.05
CA GLY A 56 12.04 2.62 7.31
C GLY A 56 11.92 4.14 7.18
N PRO A 57 13.03 4.83 6.83
CA PRO A 57 13.02 6.27 6.60
C PRO A 57 12.10 6.63 5.42
N HIS A 58 11.32 7.71 5.57
CA HIS A 58 10.36 8.14 4.55
C HIS A 58 10.13 9.66 4.56
N ASN A 59 9.61 10.17 3.45
CA ASN A 59 9.31 11.59 3.24
C ASN A 59 7.83 11.86 2.85
N TYR A 60 6.93 10.87 2.98
CA TYR A 60 5.52 11.08 2.68
C TYR A 60 4.81 11.85 3.80
N SER A 61 4.12 12.92 3.44
CA SER A 61 3.21 13.61 4.35
C SER A 61 1.75 13.21 4.07
N GLY A 62 0.87 13.40 5.06
CA GLY A 62 -0.58 13.28 4.84
C GLY A 62 -1.10 14.21 3.73
N ALA A 63 -0.48 15.38 3.56
CA ALA A 63 -0.78 16.29 2.46
C ALA A 63 -0.46 15.70 1.08
N ASP A 64 0.60 14.88 0.97
CA ASP A 64 0.93 14.19 -0.28
C ASP A 64 -0.07 13.08 -0.58
N MET A 65 -0.51 12.33 0.44
CA MET A 65 -1.56 11.31 0.29
C MET A 65 -2.87 11.94 -0.18
N ARG A 66 -3.29 13.04 0.45
CA ARG A 66 -4.53 13.75 0.08
C ARG A 66 -4.48 14.28 -1.34
N LYS A 67 -3.42 14.99 -1.72
CA LYS A 67 -3.25 15.53 -3.08
C LYS A 67 -3.18 14.41 -4.12
N GLY A 68 -2.45 13.34 -3.83
CA GLY A 68 -2.28 12.20 -4.73
C GLY A 68 -3.58 11.47 -5.07
N HIS A 69 -4.51 11.38 -4.12
CA HIS A 69 -5.74 10.58 -4.27
C HIS A 69 -7.00 11.41 -4.51
N ALA A 70 -6.95 12.75 -4.41
CA ALA A 70 -8.12 13.63 -4.58
C ALA A 70 -8.89 13.40 -5.89
N HIS A 71 -8.18 13.19 -7.00
CA HIS A 71 -8.80 12.91 -8.30
C HIS A 71 -9.50 11.54 -8.35
N LEU A 72 -9.06 10.55 -7.56
CA LEU A 72 -9.70 9.24 -7.43
C LEU A 72 -10.94 9.32 -6.53
N VAL A 73 -10.91 10.15 -5.49
CA VAL A 73 -12.10 10.47 -4.67
C VAL A 73 -13.19 11.08 -5.53
N ALA A 74 -12.84 12.00 -6.45
CA ALA A 74 -13.78 12.53 -7.43
C ALA A 74 -14.35 11.46 -8.39
N GLN A 75 -13.68 10.31 -8.55
CA GLN A 75 -14.12 9.15 -9.33
C GLN A 75 -14.82 8.06 -8.48
N GLY A 76 -15.12 8.36 -7.22
CA GLY A 76 -15.86 7.49 -6.30
C GLY A 76 -14.98 6.57 -5.43
N LEU A 77 -13.69 6.87 -5.25
CA LEU A 77 -12.88 6.21 -4.23
C LEU A 77 -13.54 6.40 -2.85
N ASN A 78 -13.65 5.32 -2.07
CA ASN A 78 -14.38 5.28 -0.80
C ASN A 78 -13.80 4.20 0.12
N ASP A 79 -14.38 4.03 1.31
CA ASP A 79 -13.89 3.09 2.32
C ASP A 79 -13.79 1.65 1.81
N SER A 80 -14.77 1.16 1.05
CA SER A 80 -14.75 -0.22 0.52
C SER A 80 -13.59 -0.48 -0.43
N HIS A 81 -13.19 0.55 -1.19
CA HIS A 81 -12.03 0.47 -2.08
C HIS A 81 -10.72 0.49 -1.30
N PHE A 82 -10.65 1.29 -0.23
CA PHE A 82 -9.51 1.31 0.67
C PHE A 82 -9.35 -0.05 1.38
N ASP A 83 -10.47 -0.62 1.87
CA ASP A 83 -10.48 -1.92 2.52
C ASP A 83 -10.01 -3.04 1.59
N ALA A 84 -10.39 -2.99 0.30
CA ALA A 84 -9.87 -3.93 -0.70
C ALA A 84 -8.35 -3.82 -0.88
N VAL A 85 -7.79 -2.61 -0.85
CA VAL A 85 -6.34 -2.40 -0.88
C VAL A 85 -5.67 -2.98 0.37
N MET A 86 -6.25 -2.76 1.56
CA MET A 86 -5.76 -3.32 2.83
C MET A 86 -5.81 -4.85 2.85
N GLU A 87 -6.87 -5.44 2.31
CA GLU A 87 -7.04 -6.89 2.16
C GLU A 87 -5.90 -7.48 1.30
N HIS A 88 -5.61 -6.87 0.14
CA HIS A 88 -4.52 -7.32 -0.72
C HIS A 88 -3.15 -7.14 -0.10
N LEU A 89 -2.93 -6.06 0.64
CA LEU A 89 -1.69 -5.83 1.37
C LEU A 89 -1.48 -6.92 2.43
N GLY A 90 -2.45 -7.11 3.32
CA GLY A 90 -2.38 -8.14 4.37
C GLY A 90 -2.23 -9.55 3.81
N GLY A 91 -3.01 -9.89 2.78
CA GLY A 91 -2.94 -11.19 2.11
C GLY A 91 -1.60 -11.43 1.41
N THR A 92 -0.97 -10.39 0.85
CA THR A 92 0.36 -10.50 0.23
C THR A 92 1.44 -10.76 1.27
N LEU A 93 1.40 -10.06 2.40
CA LEU A 93 2.38 -10.26 3.48
C LEU A 93 2.21 -11.63 4.15
N ALA A 94 0.98 -12.10 4.29
CA ALA A 94 0.70 -13.46 4.78
C ALA A 94 1.24 -14.54 3.82
N GLU A 95 1.07 -14.36 2.51
CA GLU A 95 1.62 -15.27 1.48
C GLU A 95 3.16 -15.34 1.54
N LEU A 96 3.81 -14.20 1.82
CA LEU A 96 5.26 -14.11 2.04
C LEU A 96 5.70 -14.61 3.42
N LYS A 97 4.78 -15.16 4.23
CA LYS A 97 5.06 -15.69 5.58
C LYS A 97 5.62 -14.63 6.54
N VAL A 98 5.26 -13.36 6.32
CA VAL A 98 5.59 -12.30 7.27
C VAL A 98 4.88 -12.60 8.61
N PRO A 99 5.57 -12.54 9.75
CA PRO A 99 4.96 -12.74 11.06
C PRO A 99 3.71 -11.87 11.30
N GLY A 100 2.65 -12.44 11.85
CA GLY A 100 1.36 -11.74 12.00
C GLY A 100 1.44 -10.41 12.78
N HIS A 101 2.33 -10.31 13.78
CA HIS A 101 2.55 -9.07 14.53
C HIS A 101 3.20 -7.95 13.68
N LEU A 102 3.98 -8.31 12.66
CA LEU A 102 4.58 -7.37 11.70
C LEU A 102 3.54 -6.93 10.65
N ILE A 103 2.67 -7.86 10.22
CA ILE A 103 1.51 -7.52 9.36
C ILE A 103 0.59 -6.53 10.07
N ALA A 104 0.30 -6.76 11.36
CA ALA A 104 -0.54 -5.87 12.16
C ALA A 104 0.05 -4.45 12.29
N GLN A 105 1.37 -4.34 12.48
CA GLN A 105 2.06 -3.05 12.52
C GLN A 105 1.97 -2.31 11.19
N ALA A 106 2.26 -2.99 10.07
CA ALA A 106 2.16 -2.40 8.74
C ALA A 106 0.72 -1.98 8.41
N ALA A 107 -0.28 -2.80 8.81
CA ALA A 107 -1.69 -2.47 8.65
C ALA A 107 -2.07 -1.22 9.45
N ALA A 108 -1.61 -1.07 10.70
CA ALA A 108 -1.88 0.12 11.51
C ALA A 108 -1.33 1.40 10.86
N ILE A 109 -0.14 1.33 10.26
CA ILE A 109 0.46 2.49 9.56
C ILE A 109 -0.28 2.79 8.25
N ALA A 110 -0.62 1.77 7.47
CA ALA A 110 -1.42 1.97 6.26
C ALA A 110 -2.78 2.58 6.60
N GLU A 111 -3.44 2.09 7.64
CA GLU A 111 -4.74 2.57 8.13
C GLU A 111 -4.70 4.04 8.56
N SER A 112 -3.59 4.51 9.15
CA SER A 112 -3.47 5.92 9.54
C SER A 112 -3.51 6.90 8.36
N THR A 113 -3.34 6.42 7.13
CA THR A 113 -3.42 7.24 5.91
C THR A 113 -4.83 7.35 5.34
N ARG A 114 -5.80 6.55 5.84
CA ARG A 114 -7.16 6.46 5.29
C ARG A 114 -7.83 7.82 5.14
N HIS A 115 -7.79 8.64 6.19
CA HIS A 115 -8.45 9.95 6.19
C HIS A 115 -7.90 10.86 5.10
N ASP A 116 -6.58 10.86 4.91
CA ASP A 116 -5.97 11.66 3.86
C ASP A 116 -6.28 11.12 2.47
N ILE A 117 -6.17 9.81 2.26
CA ILE A 117 -6.48 9.16 0.97
C ILE A 117 -7.95 9.40 0.56
N LEU A 118 -8.88 9.32 1.50
CA LEU A 118 -10.31 9.52 1.26
C LEU A 118 -10.75 10.99 1.33
N GLY A 119 -9.83 11.92 1.62
CA GLY A 119 -10.11 13.35 1.69
C GLY A 119 -11.07 13.77 2.80
N LYS A 120 -11.09 13.04 3.93
CA LYS A 120 -11.96 13.29 5.09
C LYS A 120 -11.28 14.15 6.15
#